data_AF-A0A6A2YDD7-F1
#
_entry.id   AF-A0A6A2YDD7-F1
#
_cell.length_a   1.000
_cell.length_b   1.000
_cell.length_c   1.000
_cell.angle_alpha   90.00
_cell.angle_beta   90.00
_cell.angle_gamma   90.00
#
_symmetry.space_group_name_H-M   'P 1'
#
loop_
_entity.id
_entity.type
_entity.pdbx_description
1 polymer ?
#
loop_
_entity_poly.entity_id
_entity_poly.type
_entity_poly.pdbx_seq_one_letter_code
_entity_poly.pdbx_strand_id
1 'polypeptide(L)'
;MAEDSSRAFVKDIKRIVIKVGTAVVTRNDGRLALGRLGALCEQMKELNSQGYEIILVSSGAVGLGRQRLRYRRLVNSSFADLQKPQVELDGKACAAVGQNSLMALYDTLFNELDISSAQLLVTDSDFRDRDFRKQLNETVKSLLSLKVIPIFNENDAVSTRKAPYEDSSGIFWDNDSLAALLALELKADLLVLLSDVDGLYSGPPSDPKSKLIHTYVKENHQGEITFGDKSRMGRGGMTAKVKAAVNAAYAGIPVVITSGCTAENIIRVLQGQRIGTLFHRDAHIWEPTKEVGAREMAVAARESSRRLQALSSQERKKILLDIADALEANENLITVENEADVAAAQEAGYEKSLISRLALKPGKISSLTKSIRVLANMEDPIGCVLKKTQVRKR
;
A
#
# COMPACT_ATOMS: atom_id res chain seq x y z
N MET A 1 -24.79 -1.80 8.85
CA MET A 1 -23.91 -1.25 7.81
C MET A 1 -23.60 -2.40 6.87
N ALA A 2 -23.76 -2.23 5.55
CA ALA A 2 -23.42 -3.29 4.60
C ALA A 2 -21.94 -3.67 4.75
N GLU A 3 -21.62 -4.96 4.85
CA GLU A 3 -20.24 -5.43 4.87
C GLU A 3 -19.58 -5.07 3.53
N ASP A 4 -18.43 -4.39 3.57
CA ASP A 4 -17.65 -4.08 2.38
C ASP A 4 -17.00 -5.38 1.89
N SER A 5 -17.38 -5.86 0.69
CA SER A 5 -16.89 -7.11 0.12
C SER A 5 -15.37 -7.12 -0.06
N SER A 6 -14.75 -5.95 -0.28
CA SER A 6 -13.29 -5.81 -0.35
C SER A 6 -12.59 -6.06 1.00
N ARG A 7 -13.34 -6.11 2.09
CA ARG A 7 -12.86 -6.35 3.46
C ARG A 7 -13.28 -7.71 4.01
N ALA A 8 -13.97 -8.54 3.24
CA ALA A 8 -14.44 -9.84 3.72
C ALA A 8 -13.31 -10.78 4.20
N PHE A 9 -12.10 -10.63 3.64
CA PHE A 9 -10.90 -11.41 4.01
C PHE A 9 -10.51 -11.28 5.49
N VAL A 10 -10.98 -10.26 6.20
CA VAL A 10 -10.62 -10.05 7.61
C VAL A 10 -11.14 -11.13 8.56
N LYS A 11 -12.16 -11.89 8.14
CA LYS A 11 -12.75 -12.97 8.91
C LYS A 11 -11.78 -14.14 9.14
N ASP A 12 -10.79 -14.30 8.26
CA ASP A 12 -9.82 -15.40 8.29
C ASP A 12 -8.46 -15.01 8.89
N ILE A 13 -8.33 -13.77 9.41
CA ILE A 13 -7.08 -13.24 9.93
C ILE A 13 -6.83 -13.79 11.33
N LYS A 14 -5.62 -14.32 11.58
CA LYS A 14 -5.17 -14.72 12.93
C LYS A 14 -3.87 -14.04 13.33
N ARG A 15 -2.86 -14.03 12.46
CA ARG A 15 -1.53 -13.46 12.72
C ARG A 15 -1.37 -12.11 12.06
N ILE A 16 -1.03 -11.11 12.85
CA ILE A 16 -1.02 -9.71 12.42
C ILE A 16 0.35 -9.10 12.74
N VAL A 17 0.97 -8.51 11.72
CA VAL A 17 2.12 -7.62 11.93
C VAL A 17 1.62 -6.19 11.96
N ILE A 18 1.91 -5.47 13.04
CA ILE A 18 1.55 -4.06 13.21
C ILE A 18 2.84 -3.25 13.25
N LYS A 19 2.99 -2.31 12.33
CA LYS A 19 4.15 -1.42 12.27
C LYS A 19 3.78 -0.03 12.79
N VAL A 20 4.55 0.47 13.75
CA VAL A 20 4.40 1.83 14.31
C VAL A 20 5.58 2.69 13.87
N GLY A 21 5.33 3.66 12.98
CA GLY A 21 6.37 4.57 12.47
C GLY A 21 6.81 5.64 13.47
N THR A 22 7.98 6.27 13.24
CA THR A 22 8.53 7.31 14.12
C THR A 22 7.54 8.45 14.39
N ALA A 23 6.79 8.90 13.38
CA ALA A 23 5.79 9.97 13.54
C ALA A 23 4.60 9.57 14.44
N VAL A 24 4.34 8.25 14.56
CA VAL A 24 3.33 7.70 15.47
C VAL A 24 3.94 7.51 16.87
N VAL A 25 5.20 7.07 16.98
CA VAL A 25 5.87 6.90 18.28
C VAL A 25 6.21 8.24 18.96
N THR A 26 6.42 9.30 18.18
CA THR A 26 6.89 10.60 18.68
C THR A 26 5.88 11.73 18.49
N ARG A 27 6.04 12.78 19.29
CA ARG A 27 5.37 14.07 19.15
C ARG A 27 6.23 15.02 18.31
N ASN A 28 5.66 16.16 17.93
CA ASN A 28 6.36 17.19 17.16
C ASN A 28 7.59 17.78 17.87
N ASP A 29 7.66 17.70 19.21
CA ASP A 29 8.80 18.11 20.02
C ASP A 29 9.91 17.04 20.11
N GLY A 30 9.73 15.89 19.43
CA GLY A 30 10.65 14.76 19.43
C GLY A 30 10.53 13.83 20.64
N ARG A 31 9.67 14.14 21.62
CA ARG A 31 9.40 13.26 22.76
C ARG A 31 8.47 12.13 22.39
N LEU A 32 8.41 11.08 23.21
CA LEU A 32 7.48 9.97 23.02
C LEU A 32 6.03 10.41 23.20
N ALA A 33 5.15 9.94 22.32
CA ALA A 33 3.72 10.15 22.39
C ALA A 33 3.08 9.13 23.34
N LEU A 34 3.34 9.24 24.65
CA LEU A 34 2.95 8.24 25.66
C LEU A 34 1.46 7.85 25.60
N GLY A 35 0.55 8.83 25.57
CA GLY A 35 -0.89 8.54 25.49
C GLY A 35 -1.30 7.81 24.21
N ARG A 36 -0.64 8.11 23.08
CA ARG A 36 -0.87 7.40 21.81
C ARG A 36 -0.33 5.97 21.86
N LEU A 37 0.86 5.78 22.41
CA LEU A 37 1.45 4.45 22.58
C LEU A 37 0.63 3.59 23.54
N GLY A 38 0.13 4.16 24.65
CA GLY A 38 -0.78 3.49 25.56
C GLY A 38 -2.06 3.01 24.85
N ALA A 39 -2.73 3.90 24.12
CA ALA A 39 -3.93 3.55 23.35
C ALA A 39 -3.68 2.49 22.26
N LEU A 40 -2.47 2.42 21.70
CA LEU A 40 -2.08 1.35 20.77
C LEU A 40 -1.82 0.03 21.49
N CYS A 41 -1.17 0.05 22.66
CA CYS A 41 -0.95 -1.14 23.47
C CYS A 41 -2.29 -1.72 23.98
N GLU A 42 -3.24 -0.88 24.37
CA GLU A 42 -4.60 -1.29 24.76
C GLU A 42 -5.33 -2.01 23.61
N GLN A 43 -5.25 -1.48 22.38
CA GLN A 43 -5.82 -2.14 21.20
C GLN A 43 -5.15 -3.50 20.94
N MET A 44 -3.82 -3.57 21.02
CA MET A 44 -3.09 -4.83 20.84
C MET A 44 -3.44 -5.84 21.93
N LYS A 45 -3.64 -5.39 23.17
CA LYS A 45 -4.08 -6.23 24.29
C LYS A 45 -5.46 -6.80 24.06
N GLU A 46 -6.40 -5.99 23.61
CA GLU A 46 -7.76 -6.42 23.31
C GLU A 46 -7.74 -7.53 22.24
N LEU A 47 -7.00 -7.32 21.15
CA LEU A 47 -6.87 -8.31 20.08
C LEU A 47 -6.14 -9.58 20.53
N ASN A 48 -5.07 -9.46 21.30
CA ASN A 48 -4.38 -10.61 21.88
C ASN A 48 -5.31 -11.43 22.79
N SER A 49 -6.17 -10.77 23.57
CA SER A 49 -7.19 -11.41 24.42
C SER A 49 -8.23 -12.17 23.60
N GLN A 50 -8.58 -11.66 22.41
CA GLN A 50 -9.47 -12.31 21.44
C GLN A 50 -8.80 -13.48 20.67
N GLY A 51 -7.50 -13.73 20.89
CA GLY A 51 -6.79 -14.87 20.30
C GLY A 51 -5.98 -14.53 19.04
N TYR A 52 -5.88 -13.26 18.66
CA TYR A 52 -5.00 -12.83 17.57
C TYR A 52 -3.52 -12.94 17.99
N GLU A 53 -2.69 -13.38 17.05
CA GLU A 53 -1.24 -13.45 17.21
C GLU A 53 -0.62 -12.13 16.74
N ILE A 54 -0.29 -11.24 17.69
CA ILE A 54 0.20 -9.88 17.39
C ILE A 54 1.73 -9.85 17.38
N ILE A 55 2.30 -9.31 16.30
CA ILE A 55 3.73 -9.00 16.15
C ILE A 55 3.87 -7.49 15.93
N LEU A 56 4.69 -6.83 16.73
CA LEU A 56 4.91 -5.38 16.66
C LEU A 56 6.24 -5.08 15.98
N VAL A 57 6.26 -4.13 15.04
CA VAL A 57 7.48 -3.55 14.48
C VAL A 57 7.51 -2.07 14.82
N SER A 58 8.42 -1.64 15.69
CA SER A 58 8.46 -0.25 16.16
C SER A 58 9.61 0.53 15.52
N SER A 59 9.44 1.84 15.35
CA SER A 59 10.51 2.79 15.05
C SER A 59 10.76 3.77 16.21
N GLY A 60 11.61 4.79 16.02
CA GLY A 60 11.75 5.92 16.95
C GLY A 60 12.98 5.88 17.88
N ALA A 61 13.71 4.76 17.94
CA ALA A 61 14.89 4.61 18.79
C ALA A 61 15.94 5.73 18.57
N VAL A 62 16.37 5.97 17.33
CA VAL A 62 17.40 6.98 17.03
C VAL A 62 17.01 8.38 17.52
N GLY A 63 15.75 8.80 17.31
CA GLY A 63 15.26 10.11 17.74
C GLY A 63 15.28 10.25 19.27
N LEU A 64 14.78 9.23 19.97
CA LEU A 64 14.76 9.18 21.42
C LEU A 64 16.16 9.20 22.04
N GLY A 65 17.07 8.40 21.49
CA GLY A 65 18.44 8.36 21.97
C GLY A 65 19.20 9.65 21.67
N ARG A 66 18.95 10.31 20.54
CA ARG A 66 19.50 11.63 20.24
C ARG A 66 19.10 12.66 21.28
N GLN A 67 17.84 12.67 21.71
CA GLN A 67 17.39 13.57 22.78
C GLN A 67 18.10 13.27 24.10
N ARG A 68 18.17 11.99 24.51
CA ARG A 68 18.86 11.58 25.75
C ARG A 68 20.35 11.93 25.72
N LEU A 69 21.02 11.68 24.61
CA LEU A 69 22.45 11.97 24.46
C LEU A 69 22.73 13.47 24.40
N ARG A 70 21.85 14.29 23.80
CA ARG A 70 21.95 15.76 23.89
C ARG A 70 21.86 16.24 25.34
N TYR A 71 20.91 15.71 26.12
CA TYR A 71 20.80 16.03 27.54
C TYR A 71 22.03 15.58 28.32
N ARG A 72 22.51 14.35 28.10
CA ARG A 72 23.76 13.85 28.72
C ARG A 72 24.96 14.71 28.35
N ARG A 73 25.10 15.13 27.09
CA ARG A 73 26.16 16.05 26.69
C ARG A 73 26.02 17.37 27.44
N LEU A 74 24.84 17.98 27.47
CA LEU A 74 24.59 19.25 28.15
C LEU A 74 25.01 19.20 29.63
N VAL A 75 24.61 18.17 30.37
CA VAL A 75 24.91 18.07 31.81
C VAL A 75 26.35 17.66 32.14
N ASN A 76 27.08 17.09 31.17
CA ASN A 76 28.49 16.70 31.33
C ASN A 76 29.46 17.61 30.57
N SER A 77 28.97 18.71 29.97
CA SER A 77 29.82 19.68 29.27
C SER A 77 30.23 20.80 30.20
N SER A 78 31.48 21.24 30.12
CA SER A 78 31.90 22.50 30.72
C SER A 78 31.30 23.69 29.94
N PHE A 79 31.30 24.88 30.54
CA PHE A 79 30.91 26.11 29.83
C PHE A 79 31.72 26.32 28.55
N ALA A 80 33.01 25.97 28.55
CA ALA A 80 33.87 26.07 27.37
C ALA A 80 33.48 25.08 26.26
N ASP A 81 32.96 23.91 26.60
CA ASP A 81 32.52 22.90 25.62
C ASP A 81 31.20 23.28 24.95
N LEU A 82 30.33 24.03 25.63
CA LEU A 82 29.07 24.53 25.08
C LEU A 82 29.26 25.66 24.06
N GLN A 83 30.41 26.35 24.09
CA GLN A 83 30.78 27.38 23.12
C GLN A 83 31.35 26.80 21.81
N LYS A 84 31.74 25.52 21.80
CA LYS A 84 32.23 24.84 20.59
C LYS A 84 31.08 24.49 19.65
N PRO A 85 31.34 24.39 18.33
CA PRO A 85 30.35 23.90 17.37
C PRO A 85 29.75 22.56 17.82
N GLN A 86 28.43 22.46 17.76
CA GLN A 86 27.71 21.25 18.15
C GLN A 86 27.99 20.14 17.14
N VAL A 87 28.95 19.27 17.48
CA VAL A 87 29.24 18.04 16.73
C VAL A 87 27.99 17.18 16.66
N GLU A 88 27.69 16.65 15.48
CA GLU A 88 26.57 15.74 15.27
C GLU A 88 26.79 14.44 16.07
N LEU A 89 25.72 13.98 16.75
CA LEU A 89 25.79 12.74 17.52
C LEU A 89 25.76 11.54 16.58
N ASP A 90 26.60 10.53 16.89
CA ASP A 90 26.60 9.26 16.17
C ASP A 90 25.20 8.60 16.23
N GLY A 91 24.67 8.29 15.04
CA GLY A 91 23.36 7.66 14.89
C GLY A 91 23.29 6.27 15.52
N LYS A 92 24.38 5.51 15.54
CA LYS A 92 24.41 4.17 16.16
C LYS A 92 24.38 4.24 17.67
N ALA A 93 25.16 5.14 18.27
CA ALA A 93 25.05 5.45 19.69
C ALA A 93 23.64 5.94 20.07
N CYS A 94 23.03 6.80 19.25
CA CYS A 94 21.64 7.21 19.43
C CYS A 94 20.68 6.02 19.36
N ALA A 95 20.85 5.11 18.41
CA ALA A 95 20.02 3.90 18.32
C ALA A 95 20.15 3.03 19.57
N ALA A 96 21.38 2.77 20.05
CA ALA A 96 21.62 1.93 21.22
C ALA A 96 20.94 2.49 22.49
N VAL A 97 21.14 3.78 22.79
CA VAL A 97 20.52 4.45 23.95
C VAL A 97 19.01 4.51 23.79
N GLY A 98 18.54 4.84 22.59
CA GLY A 98 17.12 4.98 22.29
C GLY A 98 16.36 3.66 22.33
N GLN A 99 16.97 2.57 21.86
CA GLN A 99 16.35 1.24 21.82
C GLN A 99 16.06 0.73 23.23
N ASN A 100 17.02 0.86 24.15
CA ASN A 100 16.79 0.54 25.56
C ASN A 100 15.60 1.33 26.13
N SER A 101 15.60 2.64 25.85
CA SER A 101 14.54 3.55 26.33
C SER A 101 13.16 3.21 25.76
N LEU A 102 13.10 2.81 24.49
CA LEU A 102 11.87 2.44 23.79
C LEU A 102 11.32 1.11 24.31
N MET A 103 12.18 0.11 24.52
CA MET A 103 11.78 -1.17 25.06
C MET A 103 11.32 -1.08 26.51
N ALA A 104 12.01 -0.30 27.36
CA ALA A 104 11.57 -0.07 28.73
C ALA A 104 10.16 0.53 28.79
N LEU A 105 9.82 1.42 27.84
CA LEU A 105 8.47 1.96 27.75
C LEU A 105 7.45 0.91 27.33
N TYR A 106 7.71 0.15 26.25
CA TYR A 106 6.77 -0.89 25.83
C TYR A 106 6.57 -1.95 26.90
N ASP A 107 7.64 -2.37 27.55
CA ASP A 107 7.59 -3.34 28.64
C ASP A 107 6.73 -2.80 29.80
N THR A 108 6.93 -1.54 30.20
CA THR A 108 6.07 -0.89 31.21
C THR A 108 4.60 -0.89 30.77
N LEU A 109 4.30 -0.43 29.55
CA LEU A 109 2.92 -0.31 29.07
C LEU A 109 2.22 -1.67 28.94
N PHE A 110 2.91 -2.70 28.45
CA PHE A 110 2.33 -4.03 28.32
C PHE A 110 2.20 -4.75 29.67
N ASN A 111 3.15 -4.57 30.58
CA ASN A 111 3.04 -5.13 31.94
C ASN A 111 1.85 -4.55 32.71
N GLU A 112 1.56 -3.25 32.59
CA GLU A 112 0.34 -2.65 33.17
C GLU A 112 -0.96 -3.18 32.54
N LEU A 113 -0.87 -3.86 31.40
CA LEU A 113 -1.98 -4.49 30.68
C LEU A 113 -1.99 -6.02 30.81
N ASP A 114 -1.19 -6.58 31.72
CA ASP A 114 -1.00 -8.03 31.95
C ASP A 114 -0.54 -8.79 30.69
N ILE A 115 0.26 -8.14 29.84
CA ILE A 115 0.87 -8.74 28.65
C ILE A 115 2.39 -8.70 28.75
N SER A 116 3.02 -9.84 28.47
CA SER A 116 4.46 -9.90 28.30
C SER A 116 4.84 -9.46 26.89
N SER A 117 5.91 -8.68 26.78
CA SER A 117 6.54 -8.34 25.50
C SER A 117 7.93 -8.95 25.39
N ALA A 118 8.41 -9.20 24.17
CA ALA A 118 9.74 -9.77 23.94
C ALA A 118 10.48 -9.00 22.85
N GLN A 119 11.68 -8.51 23.17
CA GLN A 119 12.52 -7.79 22.21
C GLN A 119 13.18 -8.74 21.22
N LEU A 120 13.09 -8.40 19.93
CA LEU A 120 13.87 -9.03 18.86
C LEU A 120 14.53 -7.94 18.00
N LEU A 121 15.85 -8.01 17.88
CA LEU A 121 16.64 -7.10 17.05
C LEU A 121 17.21 -7.87 15.88
N VAL A 122 17.01 -7.34 14.68
CA VAL A 122 17.43 -7.99 13.42
C VAL A 122 18.10 -6.99 12.50
N THR A 123 18.84 -7.51 11.53
CA THR A 123 19.42 -6.78 10.42
C THR A 123 19.04 -7.47 9.12
N ASP A 124 19.19 -6.76 8.00
CA ASP A 124 18.92 -7.33 6.68
C ASP A 124 19.80 -8.53 6.34
N SER A 125 21.06 -8.54 6.80
CA SER A 125 21.98 -9.65 6.58
C SER A 125 21.49 -10.93 7.23
N ASP A 126 20.75 -10.84 8.34
CA ASP A 126 20.28 -12.01 9.06
C ASP A 126 19.28 -12.82 8.21
N PHE A 127 18.44 -12.14 7.41
CA PHE A 127 17.47 -12.80 6.52
C PHE A 127 18.09 -13.45 5.27
N ARG A 128 19.41 -13.32 5.05
CA ARG A 128 20.13 -14.09 4.02
C ARG A 128 20.48 -15.49 4.51
N ASP A 129 20.57 -15.68 5.81
CA ASP A 129 20.87 -16.96 6.44
C ASP A 129 19.57 -17.78 6.64
N ARG A 130 19.57 -19.00 6.11
CA ARG A 130 18.43 -19.92 6.24
C ARG A 130 18.27 -20.44 7.65
N ASP A 131 19.37 -20.64 8.38
CA ASP A 131 19.33 -21.16 9.75
C ASP A 131 18.80 -20.09 10.70
N PHE A 132 19.23 -18.83 10.53
CA PHE A 132 18.64 -17.69 11.23
C PHE A 132 17.12 -17.60 11.01
N ARG A 133 16.66 -17.67 9.76
CA ARG A 133 15.24 -17.63 9.41
C ARG A 133 14.42 -18.74 10.06
N LYS A 134 14.96 -19.96 10.08
CA LYS A 134 14.34 -21.09 10.77
C LYS A 134 14.25 -20.85 12.27
N GLN A 135 15.36 -20.45 12.90
CA GLN A 135 15.41 -20.18 14.34
C GLN A 135 14.48 -19.03 14.74
N LEU A 136 14.40 -17.99 13.92
CA LEU A 136 13.50 -16.87 14.11
C LEU A 136 12.04 -17.34 14.13
N ASN A 137 11.65 -18.17 13.15
CA ASN A 137 10.31 -18.75 13.08
C ASN A 137 9.96 -19.59 14.32
N GLU A 138 10.88 -20.46 14.76
CA GLU A 138 10.69 -21.30 15.96
C GLU A 138 10.55 -20.45 17.24
N THR A 139 11.37 -19.40 17.35
CA THR A 139 11.37 -18.48 18.49
C THR A 139 10.06 -17.69 18.55
N VAL A 140 9.66 -17.06 17.43
CA VAL A 140 8.40 -16.30 17.34
C VAL A 140 7.20 -17.20 17.59
N LYS A 141 7.18 -18.41 17.02
CA LYS A 141 6.11 -19.38 17.26
C LYS A 141 5.94 -19.71 18.75
N SER A 142 7.05 -19.89 19.47
CA SER A 142 7.04 -20.18 20.90
C SER A 142 6.55 -18.99 21.73
N LEU A 143 6.96 -17.76 21.38
CA LEU A 143 6.47 -16.54 22.01
C LEU A 143 4.96 -16.37 21.82
N LEU A 144 4.48 -16.51 20.58
CA LEU A 144 3.06 -16.36 20.24
C LEU A 144 2.19 -17.42 20.90
N SER A 145 2.67 -18.67 21.06
CA SER A 145 1.91 -19.71 21.78
C SER A 145 1.71 -19.40 23.26
N LEU A 146 2.58 -18.56 23.83
CA LEU A 146 2.49 -18.06 25.21
C LEU A 146 1.78 -16.70 25.28
N LYS A 147 1.16 -16.25 24.17
CA LYS A 147 0.52 -14.93 24.02
C LYS A 147 1.45 -13.73 24.24
N VAL A 148 2.76 -13.93 24.23
CA VAL A 148 3.76 -12.85 24.31
C VAL A 148 3.74 -12.06 23.00
N ILE A 149 3.78 -10.74 23.07
CA ILE A 149 3.88 -9.87 21.88
C ILE A 149 5.36 -9.65 21.51
N PRO A 150 5.86 -10.20 20.40
CA PRO A 150 7.22 -9.94 19.94
C PRO A 150 7.30 -8.51 19.38
N ILE A 151 8.33 -7.77 19.81
CA ILE A 151 8.61 -6.40 19.36
C ILE A 151 9.92 -6.39 18.58
N PHE A 152 9.80 -6.23 17.28
CA PHE A 152 10.90 -6.12 16.34
C PHE A 152 11.35 -4.68 16.15
N ASN A 153 12.66 -4.51 16.01
CA ASN A 153 13.26 -3.33 15.42
C ASN A 153 14.56 -3.70 14.69
N GLU A 154 14.99 -2.84 13.77
CA GLU A 154 16.32 -2.93 13.17
C GLU A 154 17.39 -2.74 14.25
N ASN A 155 18.45 -3.54 14.20
CA ASN A 155 19.61 -3.41 15.07
C ASN A 155 20.56 -2.30 14.58
N ASP A 156 20.04 -1.07 14.50
CA ASP A 156 20.74 0.14 14.06
C ASP A 156 22.07 0.38 14.82
N ALA A 157 22.20 -0.11 16.05
CA ALA A 157 23.37 0.08 16.91
C ALA A 157 24.63 -0.66 16.39
N VAL A 158 24.46 -1.86 15.82
CA VAL A 158 25.57 -2.69 15.33
C VAL A 158 25.50 -2.97 13.83
N SER A 159 24.45 -2.50 13.16
CA SER A 159 24.35 -2.58 11.70
C SER A 159 25.59 -1.98 11.05
N THR A 160 26.19 -2.68 10.09
CA THR A 160 27.39 -2.23 9.36
C THR A 160 27.08 -1.18 8.30
N ARG A 161 25.80 -0.84 8.12
CA ARG A 161 25.31 0.10 7.12
C ARG A 161 25.79 1.53 7.41
N LYS A 162 26.23 2.21 6.35
CA LYS A 162 26.67 3.61 6.38
C LYS A 162 25.64 4.57 5.74
N ALA A 163 24.70 4.05 4.97
CA ALA A 163 23.61 4.77 4.31
C ALA A 163 22.39 3.84 4.13
N PRO A 164 21.18 4.36 3.85
CA PRO A 164 20.05 3.53 3.45
C PRO A 164 20.46 2.68 2.23
N TYR A 165 20.24 1.38 2.31
CA TYR A 165 20.59 0.46 1.24
C TYR A 165 19.58 0.60 0.09
N GLU A 166 20.09 0.73 -1.13
CA GLU A 166 19.41 0.34 -2.37
C GLU A 166 20.20 -0.85 -2.89
N ASP A 167 19.63 -2.07 -2.91
CA ASP A 167 20.22 -3.13 -3.72
C ASP A 167 19.95 -2.87 -5.21
N SER A 168 20.50 -3.74 -6.05
CA SER A 168 20.15 -3.87 -7.47
C SER A 168 18.65 -4.13 -7.74
N SER A 169 17.81 -4.32 -6.70
CA SER A 169 16.34 -4.38 -6.79
C SER A 169 15.65 -3.07 -6.31
N GLY A 170 16.44 -2.08 -5.88
CA GLY A 170 16.02 -0.75 -5.44
C GLY A 170 15.26 -0.73 -4.11
N ILE A 171 15.37 -1.75 -3.26
CA ILE A 171 14.61 -1.81 -2.00
C ILE A 171 15.28 -0.95 -0.93
N PHE A 172 14.62 0.15 -0.57
CA PHE A 172 14.95 0.97 0.60
C PHE A 172 14.66 0.17 1.87
N TRP A 173 15.68 -0.11 2.69
CA TRP A 173 15.46 -0.80 3.96
C TRP A 173 15.21 0.17 5.11
N ASP A 174 13.95 0.28 5.48
CA ASP A 174 13.45 0.89 6.71
C ASP A 174 12.51 -0.09 7.44
N ASN A 175 11.91 0.35 8.54
CA ASN A 175 11.01 -0.50 9.29
C ASN A 175 9.69 -0.81 8.55
N ASP A 176 9.36 -0.09 7.46
CA ASP A 176 8.23 -0.45 6.60
C ASP A 176 8.60 -1.70 5.78
N SER A 177 9.79 -1.73 5.16
CA SER A 177 10.33 -2.91 4.48
C SER A 177 10.59 -4.08 5.42
N LEU A 178 11.12 -3.84 6.62
CA LEU A 178 11.29 -4.88 7.64
C LEU A 178 9.95 -5.51 8.03
N ALA A 179 8.89 -4.69 8.22
CA ALA A 179 7.58 -5.21 8.57
C ALA A 179 6.97 -6.05 7.43
N ALA A 180 7.13 -5.62 6.18
CA ALA A 180 6.73 -6.43 5.02
C ALA A 180 7.50 -7.76 4.93
N LEU A 181 8.81 -7.74 5.18
CA LEU A 181 9.62 -8.95 5.19
C LEU A 181 9.22 -9.90 6.32
N LEU A 182 9.04 -9.38 7.54
CA LEU A 182 8.60 -10.16 8.69
C LEU A 182 7.22 -10.75 8.47
N ALA A 183 6.29 -10.00 7.86
CA ALA A 183 4.98 -10.51 7.52
C ALA A 183 5.09 -11.74 6.60
N LEU A 184 5.94 -11.68 5.57
CA LEU A 184 6.19 -12.81 4.67
C LEU A 184 6.89 -13.98 5.38
N GLU A 185 7.95 -13.68 6.13
CA GLU A 185 8.77 -14.68 6.80
C GLU A 185 8.00 -15.47 7.85
N LEU A 186 7.18 -14.76 8.62
CA LEU A 186 6.40 -15.30 9.72
C LEU A 186 4.97 -15.65 9.28
N LYS A 187 4.67 -15.62 7.98
CA LYS A 187 3.36 -15.99 7.40
C LYS A 187 2.20 -15.30 8.10
N ALA A 188 2.28 -13.98 8.20
CA ALA A 188 1.18 -13.17 8.73
C ALA A 188 0.01 -13.14 7.74
N ASP A 189 -1.20 -13.05 8.27
CA ASP A 189 -2.42 -12.93 7.48
C ASP A 189 -2.73 -11.45 7.16
N LEU A 190 -2.12 -10.52 7.91
CA LEU A 190 -2.30 -9.08 7.74
C LEU A 190 -1.04 -8.30 8.14
N LEU A 191 -0.72 -7.29 7.35
CA LEU A 191 0.20 -6.22 7.74
C LEU A 191 -0.56 -4.89 7.91
N VAL A 192 -0.47 -4.28 9.09
CA VAL A 192 -1.02 -2.94 9.35
C VAL A 192 0.13 -1.95 9.49
N LEU A 193 0.22 -0.99 8.58
CA LEU A 193 1.22 0.08 8.61
C LEU A 193 0.58 1.35 9.19
N LEU A 194 0.91 1.66 10.45
CA LEU A 194 0.41 2.87 11.11
C LEU A 194 1.26 4.09 10.73
N SER A 195 0.59 5.11 10.19
CA SER A 195 1.16 6.39 9.78
C SER A 195 0.57 7.57 10.56
N ASP A 196 1.14 8.75 10.35
CA ASP A 196 0.63 10.05 10.76
C ASP A 196 -0.47 10.63 9.85
N VAL A 197 -0.87 9.88 8.82
CA VAL A 197 -1.96 10.21 7.89
C VAL A 197 -2.96 9.06 7.83
N ASP A 198 -4.20 9.34 7.42
CA ASP A 198 -5.29 8.35 7.42
C ASP A 198 -5.12 7.21 6.40
N GLY A 199 -4.29 7.41 5.37
CA GLY A 199 -3.96 6.44 4.35
C GLY A 199 -3.29 7.11 3.15
N LEU A 200 -3.41 6.50 1.98
CA LEU A 200 -2.96 7.05 0.71
C LEU A 200 -4.03 7.98 0.13
N TYR A 201 -3.62 9.17 -0.29
CA TYR A 201 -4.52 10.16 -0.89
C TYR A 201 -4.24 10.31 -2.39
N SER A 202 -5.27 10.70 -3.16
CA SER A 202 -5.17 11.00 -4.61
C SER A 202 -4.37 12.26 -4.94
N GLY A 203 -3.93 13.00 -3.92
CA GLY A 203 -3.08 14.19 -4.00
C GLY A 203 -2.58 14.58 -2.60
N PRO A 204 -1.90 15.73 -2.45
CA PRO A 204 -1.47 16.22 -1.13
C PRO A 204 -2.66 16.31 -0.14
N PRO A 205 -2.54 15.85 1.11
CA PRO A 205 -3.64 15.91 2.07
C PRO A 205 -4.15 17.33 2.39
N SER A 206 -3.34 18.35 2.10
CA SER A 206 -3.71 19.76 2.23
C SER A 206 -4.62 20.27 1.11
N ASP A 207 -4.73 19.55 -0.01
CA ASP A 207 -5.61 19.92 -1.12
C ASP A 207 -7.05 19.45 -0.81
N PRO A 208 -8.06 20.35 -0.79
CA PRO A 208 -9.46 19.98 -0.56
C PRO A 208 -10.02 18.99 -1.59
N LYS A 209 -9.42 18.88 -2.78
CA LYS A 209 -9.82 17.92 -3.82
C LYS A 209 -9.21 16.54 -3.60
N SER A 210 -8.25 16.42 -2.69
CA SER A 210 -7.59 15.17 -2.38
C SER A 210 -8.53 14.23 -1.64
N LYS A 211 -8.72 13.03 -2.17
CA LYS A 211 -9.59 12.01 -1.57
C LYS A 211 -8.76 10.84 -1.09
N LEU A 212 -9.19 10.26 0.03
CA LEU A 212 -8.60 9.02 0.54
C LEU A 212 -8.90 7.87 -0.43
N ILE A 213 -7.84 7.17 -0.85
CA ILE A 213 -7.94 5.96 -1.66
C ILE A 213 -8.17 4.82 -0.68
N HIS A 214 -9.35 4.21 -0.72
CA HIS A 214 -9.69 3.13 0.21
C HIS A 214 -9.15 1.77 -0.20
N THR A 215 -8.98 1.56 -1.50
CA THR A 215 -8.44 0.34 -2.09
C THR A 215 -7.44 0.76 -3.17
N TYR A 216 -6.21 0.27 -3.07
CA TYR A 216 -5.15 0.57 -4.02
C TYR A 216 -5.17 -0.46 -5.15
N VAL A 217 -5.55 0.00 -6.34
CA VAL A 217 -5.36 -0.73 -7.60
C VAL A 217 -4.17 -0.13 -8.35
N LYS A 218 -3.16 -0.94 -8.66
CA LYS A 218 -1.88 -0.48 -9.23
C LYS A 218 -2.08 0.24 -10.56
N GLU A 219 -2.90 -0.32 -11.44
CA GLU A 219 -3.18 0.19 -12.79
C GLU A 219 -3.81 1.59 -12.75
N ASN A 220 -4.65 1.86 -11.74
CA ASN A 220 -5.36 3.12 -11.59
C ASN A 220 -4.52 4.19 -10.87
N HIS A 221 -3.72 3.77 -9.89
CA HIS A 221 -3.14 4.71 -8.93
C HIS A 221 -1.62 4.90 -9.10
N GLN A 222 -0.90 3.98 -9.73
CA GLN A 222 0.57 4.07 -9.85
C GLN A 222 1.03 5.34 -10.60
N GLY A 223 0.23 5.85 -11.55
CA GLY A 223 0.50 7.09 -12.27
C GLY A 223 -0.07 8.38 -11.64
N GLU A 224 -1.00 8.26 -10.68
CA GLU A 224 -1.69 9.39 -10.05
C GLU A 224 -1.04 9.83 -8.72
N ILE A 225 -0.24 8.97 -8.07
CA ILE A 225 0.34 9.27 -6.76
C ILE A 225 1.49 10.25 -6.89
N THR A 226 1.24 11.49 -6.48
CA THR A 226 2.30 12.45 -6.16
C THR A 226 2.73 12.21 -4.72
N PHE A 227 3.86 11.53 -4.53
CA PHE A 227 4.43 11.38 -3.19
C PHE A 227 4.90 12.76 -2.70
N GLY A 228 4.19 13.34 -1.72
CA GLY A 228 4.62 14.56 -1.07
C GLY A 228 6.01 14.43 -0.45
N ASP A 229 6.67 15.57 -0.22
CA ASP A 229 8.03 15.64 0.31
C ASP A 229 8.21 14.82 1.61
N LYS A 230 9.44 14.30 1.79
CA LYS A 230 9.84 13.48 2.94
C LYS A 230 9.44 14.15 4.27
N SER A 231 8.72 13.43 5.13
CA SER A 231 8.41 13.90 6.50
C SER A 231 9.69 14.26 7.26
N ARG A 232 9.69 15.40 7.97
CA ARG A 232 10.87 15.97 8.66
C ARG A 232 11.52 15.07 9.72
N MET A 233 10.82 14.03 10.18
CA MET A 233 11.20 13.19 11.34
C MET A 233 11.34 11.68 11.01
N GLY A 234 11.08 11.26 9.77
CA GLY A 234 11.11 9.85 9.35
C GLY A 234 12.15 9.56 8.25
N ARG A 235 12.82 8.41 8.33
CA ARG A 235 13.71 7.93 7.25
C ARG A 235 12.92 7.43 6.02
N GLY A 236 11.69 6.95 6.21
CA GLY A 236 10.83 6.38 5.16
C GLY A 236 9.59 7.23 4.89
N GLY A 237 9.53 7.82 3.69
CA GLY A 237 8.36 8.60 3.22
C GLY A 237 7.18 7.71 2.82
N MET A 238 6.11 8.33 2.32
CA MET A 238 4.94 7.60 1.81
C MET A 238 5.31 6.64 0.67
N THR A 239 6.33 6.97 -0.14
CA THR A 239 6.85 6.10 -1.20
C THR A 239 7.35 4.75 -0.67
N ALA A 240 8.10 4.76 0.43
CA ALA A 240 8.62 3.52 1.01
C ALA A 240 7.49 2.65 1.58
N LYS A 241 6.49 3.26 2.23
CA LYS A 241 5.29 2.57 2.73
C LYS A 241 4.49 1.93 1.61
N VAL A 242 4.22 2.67 0.54
CA VAL A 242 3.49 2.14 -0.62
C VAL A 242 4.29 1.03 -1.27
N LYS A 243 5.62 1.17 -1.43
CA LYS A 243 6.47 0.10 -1.98
C LYS A 243 6.43 -1.17 -1.12
N ALA A 244 6.56 -1.04 0.19
CA ALA A 244 6.48 -2.16 1.13
C ALA A 244 5.08 -2.82 1.09
N ALA A 245 4.01 -2.02 1.09
CA ALA A 245 2.64 -2.49 1.04
C ALA A 245 2.32 -3.24 -0.26
N VAL A 246 2.73 -2.69 -1.40
CA VAL A 246 2.61 -3.32 -2.72
C VAL A 246 3.36 -4.64 -2.75
N ASN A 247 4.62 -4.66 -2.33
CA ASN A 247 5.43 -5.88 -2.35
C ASN A 247 4.81 -7.01 -1.51
N ALA A 248 4.37 -6.71 -0.29
CA ALA A 248 3.71 -7.69 0.58
C ALA A 248 2.36 -8.16 -0.01
N ALA A 249 1.54 -7.24 -0.54
CA ALA A 249 0.25 -7.56 -1.15
C ALA A 249 0.39 -8.49 -2.37
N TYR A 250 1.32 -8.22 -3.27
CA TYR A 250 1.58 -9.10 -4.42
C TYR A 250 2.16 -10.47 -4.02
N ALA A 251 2.86 -10.53 -2.89
CA ALA A 251 3.33 -11.79 -2.31
C ALA A 251 2.25 -12.52 -1.49
N GLY A 252 1.02 -12.01 -1.46
CA GLY A 252 -0.15 -12.69 -0.90
C GLY A 252 -0.54 -12.25 0.51
N ILE A 253 0.09 -11.20 1.06
CA ILE A 253 -0.25 -10.67 2.38
C ILE A 253 -1.02 -9.35 2.23
N PRO A 254 -2.32 -9.31 2.56
CA PRO A 254 -3.07 -8.07 2.62
C PRO A 254 -2.38 -7.02 3.49
N VAL A 255 -2.36 -5.77 3.02
CA VAL A 255 -1.76 -4.65 3.78
C VAL A 255 -2.77 -3.52 3.94
N VAL A 256 -2.85 -2.94 5.13
CA VAL A 256 -3.63 -1.73 5.39
C VAL A 256 -2.73 -0.62 5.89
N ILE A 257 -2.68 0.50 5.16
CA ILE A 257 -2.08 1.74 5.65
C ILE A 257 -3.18 2.57 6.31
N THR A 258 -3.01 2.92 7.58
CA THR A 258 -3.98 3.76 8.30
C THR A 258 -3.32 4.66 9.33
N SER A 259 -4.05 5.64 9.86
CA SER A 259 -3.59 6.53 10.91
C SER A 259 -3.40 5.76 12.22
N GLY A 260 -2.21 5.90 12.82
CA GLY A 260 -1.93 5.51 14.21
C GLY A 260 -2.24 6.61 15.23
N CYS A 261 -2.70 7.78 14.77
CA CYS A 261 -3.12 8.89 15.63
C CYS A 261 -4.61 8.83 15.98
N THR A 262 -5.39 8.09 15.19
CA THR A 262 -6.84 7.94 15.36
C THR A 262 -7.13 6.73 16.24
N ALA A 263 -8.05 6.89 17.20
CA ALA A 263 -8.41 5.84 18.13
C ALA A 263 -9.02 4.61 17.42
N GLU A 264 -8.72 3.43 17.96
CA GLU A 264 -9.32 2.14 17.59
C GLU A 264 -9.15 1.69 16.14
N ASN A 265 -8.29 2.36 15.35
CA ASN A 265 -8.14 2.03 13.93
C ASN A 265 -7.68 0.59 13.68
N ILE A 266 -6.86 0.00 14.56
CA ILE A 266 -6.44 -1.41 14.39
C ILE A 266 -7.66 -2.33 14.54
N ILE A 267 -8.48 -2.11 15.57
CA ILE A 267 -9.69 -2.88 15.83
C ILE A 267 -10.70 -2.69 14.69
N ARG A 268 -10.92 -1.45 14.26
CA ARG A 268 -11.86 -1.12 13.17
C ARG A 268 -11.46 -1.76 11.83
N VAL A 269 -10.17 -1.84 11.54
CA VAL A 269 -9.66 -2.58 10.37
C VAL A 269 -10.02 -4.06 10.46
N LEU A 270 -9.84 -4.70 11.62
CA LEU A 270 -10.17 -6.12 11.81
C LEU A 270 -11.67 -6.39 11.86
N GLN A 271 -12.49 -5.39 12.21
CA GLN A 271 -13.94 -5.44 12.06
C GLN A 271 -14.42 -5.30 10.60
N GLY A 272 -13.50 -5.17 9.64
CA GLY A 272 -13.83 -5.02 8.22
C GLY A 272 -14.35 -3.63 7.85
N GLN A 273 -14.18 -2.63 8.71
CA GLN A 273 -14.55 -1.26 8.36
C GLN A 273 -13.62 -0.73 7.27
N ARG A 274 -14.16 0.14 6.41
CA ARG A 274 -13.43 0.76 5.29
C ARG A 274 -12.49 1.87 5.78
N ILE A 275 -11.44 1.49 6.52
CA ILE A 275 -10.47 2.37 7.16
C ILE A 275 -9.14 2.35 6.42
N GLY A 276 -8.59 3.55 6.20
CA GLY A 276 -7.35 3.75 5.46
C GLY A 276 -7.38 3.16 4.06
N THR A 277 -6.22 2.71 3.60
CA THR A 277 -6.00 2.17 2.25
C THR A 277 -5.64 0.70 2.30
N LEU A 278 -6.43 -0.14 1.64
CA LEU A 278 -6.14 -1.55 1.40
C LEU A 278 -5.21 -1.74 0.21
N PHE A 279 -4.22 -2.60 0.38
CA PHE A 279 -3.43 -3.19 -0.69
C PHE A 279 -3.70 -4.68 -0.68
N HIS A 280 -4.21 -5.20 -1.80
CA HIS A 280 -4.53 -6.61 -1.96
C HIS A 280 -4.25 -7.02 -3.40
N ARG A 281 -3.80 -8.27 -3.60
CA ARG A 281 -3.53 -8.80 -4.96
C ARG A 281 -4.78 -8.71 -5.85
N ASP A 282 -5.92 -9.02 -5.26
CA ASP A 282 -7.22 -9.11 -5.96
C ASP A 282 -8.00 -7.78 -5.94
N ALA A 283 -7.36 -6.68 -5.52
CA ALA A 283 -8.00 -5.35 -5.45
C ALA A 283 -8.60 -4.90 -6.79
N HIS A 284 -7.99 -5.30 -7.92
CA HIS A 284 -8.45 -5.01 -9.27
C HIS A 284 -9.80 -5.66 -9.63
N ILE A 285 -10.25 -6.65 -8.85
CA ILE A 285 -11.54 -7.34 -9.03
C ILE A 285 -12.64 -6.66 -8.21
N TRP A 286 -12.30 -6.10 -7.05
CA TRP A 286 -13.27 -5.54 -6.10
C TRP A 286 -13.61 -4.09 -6.34
N GLU A 287 -12.64 -3.32 -6.83
CA GLU A 287 -12.94 -1.98 -7.28
C GLU A 287 -13.52 -2.10 -8.69
N PRO A 288 -14.78 -1.71 -8.92
CA PRO A 288 -15.25 -1.50 -10.27
C PRO A 288 -14.22 -0.58 -10.90
N THR A 289 -13.69 -0.93 -12.08
CA THR A 289 -13.02 0.05 -12.95
C THR A 289 -13.86 1.31 -12.84
N LYS A 290 -13.28 2.40 -12.28
CA LYS A 290 -13.94 3.71 -12.11
C LYS A 290 -14.90 3.85 -13.28
N GLU A 291 -16.20 4.12 -13.06
CA GLU A 291 -17.05 4.59 -14.14
C GLU A 291 -16.23 5.64 -14.88
N VAL A 292 -15.63 5.27 -16.00
CA VAL A 292 -14.69 6.14 -16.66
C VAL A 292 -15.59 7.22 -17.18
N GLY A 293 -15.56 8.38 -16.53
CA GLY A 293 -16.48 9.44 -16.88
C GLY A 293 -16.37 9.67 -18.38
N ALA A 294 -17.48 9.95 -19.07
CA ALA A 294 -17.48 10.03 -20.54
C ALA A 294 -16.34 10.90 -21.10
N ARG A 295 -15.91 11.92 -20.34
CA ARG A 295 -14.74 12.75 -20.61
C ARG A 295 -13.41 11.98 -20.57
N GLU A 296 -13.14 11.17 -19.56
CA GLU A 296 -11.92 10.37 -19.44
C GLU A 296 -11.86 9.32 -20.56
N MET A 297 -12.99 8.67 -20.89
CA MET A 297 -13.06 7.76 -22.05
C MET A 297 -12.73 8.50 -23.35
N ALA A 298 -13.28 9.70 -23.54
CA ALA A 298 -13.01 10.51 -24.71
C ALA A 298 -11.54 10.95 -24.80
N VAL A 299 -10.90 11.29 -23.67
CA VAL A 299 -9.48 11.62 -23.62
C VAL A 299 -8.62 10.41 -23.95
N ALA A 300 -8.87 9.26 -23.31
CA ALA A 300 -8.15 8.01 -23.56
C ALA A 300 -8.30 7.54 -25.01
N ALA A 301 -9.51 7.63 -25.58
CA ALA A 301 -9.76 7.33 -26.98
C ALA A 301 -8.98 8.26 -27.93
N ARG A 302 -8.93 9.57 -27.62
CA ARG A 302 -8.17 10.55 -28.40
C ARG A 302 -6.67 10.28 -28.37
N GLU A 303 -6.12 9.96 -27.20
CA GLU A 303 -4.70 9.62 -27.07
C GLU A 303 -4.35 8.31 -27.79
N SER A 304 -5.19 7.29 -27.62
CA SER A 304 -5.03 6.00 -28.29
C SER A 304 -5.12 6.13 -29.81
N SER A 305 -6.03 6.98 -30.32
CA SER A 305 -6.13 7.28 -31.76
C SER A 305 -4.81 7.82 -32.34
N ARG A 306 -4.13 8.72 -31.61
CA ARG A 306 -2.81 9.24 -32.02
C ARG A 306 -1.75 8.16 -32.04
N ARG A 307 -1.75 7.25 -31.07
CA ARG A 307 -0.82 6.11 -31.03
C ARG A 307 -1.08 5.15 -32.19
N LEU A 308 -2.35 4.83 -32.47
CA LEU A 308 -2.76 3.96 -33.59
C LEU A 308 -2.34 4.51 -34.96
N GLN A 309 -2.33 5.84 -35.14
CA GLN A 309 -1.86 6.49 -36.36
C GLN A 309 -0.36 6.23 -36.62
N ALA A 310 0.45 6.10 -35.57
CA ALA A 310 1.89 5.88 -35.69
C ALA A 310 2.26 4.41 -35.95
N LEU A 311 1.34 3.47 -35.73
CA LEU A 311 1.58 2.04 -35.95
C LEU A 311 1.63 1.68 -37.45
N SER A 312 2.20 0.52 -37.75
CA SER A 312 2.10 -0.08 -39.08
C SER A 312 0.70 -0.63 -39.37
N SER A 313 0.40 -0.83 -40.65
CA SER A 313 -0.88 -1.44 -41.08
C SER A 313 -1.07 -2.85 -40.50
N GLN A 314 0.01 -3.65 -40.41
CA GLN A 314 -0.06 -4.99 -39.84
C GLN A 314 -0.38 -4.99 -38.34
N GLU A 315 0.19 -4.06 -37.58
CA GLU A 315 -0.10 -3.93 -36.14
C GLU A 315 -1.54 -3.49 -35.90
N ARG A 316 -2.05 -2.51 -36.68
CA ARG A 316 -3.46 -2.11 -36.60
C ARG A 316 -4.40 -3.26 -36.95
N LYS A 317 -4.09 -4.01 -38.00
CA LYS A 317 -4.83 -5.22 -38.38
C LYS A 317 -4.86 -6.23 -37.25
N LYS A 318 -3.70 -6.49 -36.63
CA LYS A 318 -3.60 -7.42 -35.50
C LYS A 318 -4.49 -6.98 -34.33
N ILE A 319 -4.48 -5.69 -33.97
CA ILE A 319 -5.34 -5.15 -32.91
C ILE A 319 -6.83 -5.41 -33.20
N LEU A 320 -7.29 -5.20 -34.44
CA LEU A 320 -8.68 -5.48 -34.81
C LEU A 320 -9.03 -6.97 -34.69
N LEU A 321 -8.10 -7.86 -35.07
CA LEU A 321 -8.29 -9.30 -34.92
C LEU A 321 -8.33 -9.71 -33.45
N ASP A 322 -7.41 -9.20 -32.63
CA ASP A 322 -7.37 -9.46 -31.18
C ASP A 322 -8.67 -8.99 -30.50
N ILE A 323 -9.25 -7.86 -30.92
CA ILE A 323 -10.56 -7.38 -30.44
C ILE A 323 -11.68 -8.35 -30.83
N ALA A 324 -11.69 -8.83 -32.09
CA ALA A 324 -12.71 -9.77 -32.54
C ALA A 324 -12.62 -11.12 -31.79
N ASP A 325 -11.41 -11.64 -31.60
CA ASP A 325 -11.16 -12.88 -30.86
C ASP A 325 -11.59 -12.73 -29.38
N ALA A 326 -11.29 -11.59 -28.75
CA ALA A 326 -11.71 -11.31 -27.38
C ALA A 326 -13.24 -11.22 -27.22
N LEU A 327 -13.94 -10.59 -28.18
CA LEU A 327 -15.40 -10.50 -28.17
C LEU A 327 -16.06 -11.88 -28.29
N GLU A 328 -15.54 -12.76 -29.15
CA GLU A 328 -16.04 -14.14 -29.29
C GLU A 328 -15.74 -14.98 -28.04
N ALA A 329 -14.52 -14.89 -27.50
CA ALA A 329 -14.13 -15.65 -26.32
C ALA A 329 -14.95 -15.29 -25.06
N ASN A 330 -15.46 -14.05 -24.99
CA ASN A 330 -16.20 -13.53 -23.85
C ASN A 330 -17.72 -13.36 -24.11
N GLU A 331 -18.26 -13.92 -25.20
CA GLU A 331 -19.67 -13.72 -25.59
C GLU A 331 -20.66 -14.06 -24.47
N ASN A 332 -20.45 -15.18 -23.78
CA ASN A 332 -21.30 -15.60 -22.68
C ASN A 332 -21.26 -14.61 -21.51
N LEU A 333 -20.05 -14.16 -21.12
CA LEU A 333 -19.87 -13.20 -20.02
C LEU A 333 -20.56 -11.87 -20.35
N ILE A 334 -20.35 -11.35 -21.57
CA ILE A 334 -20.96 -10.08 -22.02
C ILE A 334 -22.49 -10.18 -21.99
N THR A 335 -23.05 -11.32 -22.38
CA THR A 335 -24.50 -11.52 -22.40
C THR A 335 -25.07 -11.53 -20.98
N VAL A 336 -24.42 -12.25 -20.05
CA VAL A 336 -24.84 -12.32 -18.65
C VAL A 336 -24.80 -10.93 -17.99
N GLU A 337 -23.71 -10.17 -18.18
CA GLU A 337 -23.61 -8.82 -17.62
C GLU A 337 -24.63 -7.85 -18.25
N ASN A 338 -24.88 -7.96 -19.57
CA ASN A 338 -25.90 -7.13 -20.21
C ASN A 338 -27.32 -7.42 -19.70
N GLU A 339 -27.63 -8.69 -19.40
CA GLU A 339 -28.90 -9.06 -18.78
C GLU A 339 -29.03 -8.46 -17.37
N ALA A 340 -27.94 -8.47 -16.58
CA ALA A 340 -27.89 -7.83 -15.27
C ALA A 340 -28.10 -6.31 -15.36
N ASP A 341 -27.45 -5.64 -16.32
CA ASP A 341 -27.61 -4.20 -16.57
C ASP A 341 -29.06 -3.85 -16.98
N VAL A 342 -29.67 -4.68 -17.84
CA VAL A 342 -31.07 -4.50 -18.26
C VAL A 342 -32.02 -4.68 -17.08
N ALA A 343 -31.78 -5.66 -16.22
CA ALA A 343 -32.58 -5.88 -15.01
C ALA A 343 -32.44 -4.70 -14.03
N ALA A 344 -31.23 -4.22 -13.77
CA ALA A 344 -30.97 -3.06 -12.93
C ALA A 344 -31.64 -1.79 -13.48
N ALA A 345 -31.60 -1.57 -14.80
CA ALA A 345 -32.26 -0.44 -15.44
C ALA A 345 -33.80 -0.52 -15.36
N GLN A 346 -34.37 -1.73 -15.41
CA GLN A 346 -35.81 -1.94 -15.19
C GLN A 346 -36.21 -1.63 -13.74
N GLU A 347 -35.44 -2.12 -12.77
CA GLU A 347 -35.67 -1.84 -11.34
C GLU A 347 -35.54 -0.35 -11.01
N ALA A 348 -34.58 0.34 -11.64
CA ALA A 348 -34.38 1.78 -11.49
C ALA A 348 -35.44 2.64 -12.23
N GLY A 349 -36.38 2.02 -12.96
CA GLY A 349 -37.52 2.71 -13.57
C GLY A 349 -37.18 3.53 -14.83
N TYR A 350 -36.10 3.18 -15.55
CA TYR A 350 -35.75 3.86 -16.81
C TYR A 350 -36.82 3.66 -17.90
N GLU A 351 -36.87 4.58 -18.87
CA GLU A 351 -37.79 4.46 -19.99
C GLU A 351 -37.55 3.18 -20.82
N LYS A 352 -38.64 2.51 -21.25
CA LYS A 352 -38.58 1.30 -22.08
C LYS A 352 -37.76 1.50 -23.37
N SER A 353 -37.76 2.71 -23.92
CA SER A 353 -36.99 3.09 -25.11
C SER A 353 -35.47 2.99 -24.88
N LEU A 354 -35.01 3.38 -23.69
CA LEU A 354 -33.60 3.34 -23.27
C LEU A 354 -33.18 1.91 -22.93
N ILE A 355 -34.03 1.17 -22.20
CA ILE A 355 -33.79 -0.24 -21.87
C ILE A 355 -33.69 -1.08 -23.16
N SER A 356 -34.54 -0.82 -24.16
CA SER A 356 -34.45 -1.50 -25.46
C SER A 356 -33.18 -1.18 -26.25
N ARG A 357 -32.52 -0.04 -25.99
CA ARG A 357 -31.24 0.32 -26.61
C ARG A 357 -30.06 -0.33 -25.89
N LEU A 358 -30.20 -0.58 -24.60
CA LEU A 358 -29.21 -1.26 -23.76
C LEU A 358 -29.16 -2.77 -24.04
N ALA A 359 -30.32 -3.40 -24.27
CA ALA A 359 -30.42 -4.84 -24.48
C ALA A 359 -29.72 -5.32 -25.77
N LEU A 360 -28.83 -6.29 -25.63
CA LEU A 360 -28.17 -6.98 -26.74
C LEU A 360 -29.08 -8.09 -27.30
N LYS A 361 -29.23 -8.10 -28.62
CA LYS A 361 -29.97 -9.17 -29.31
C LYS A 361 -29.09 -10.41 -29.50
N PRO A 362 -29.65 -11.63 -29.49
CA PRO A 362 -28.92 -12.84 -29.83
C PRO A 362 -28.19 -12.71 -31.17
N GLY A 363 -26.93 -13.13 -31.23
CA GLY A 363 -26.09 -13.06 -32.42
C GLY A 363 -25.55 -11.66 -32.77
N LYS A 364 -25.84 -10.62 -31.97
CA LYS A 364 -25.30 -9.27 -32.19
C LYS A 364 -23.78 -9.23 -32.06
N ILE A 365 -23.22 -9.95 -31.07
CA ILE A 365 -21.78 -10.06 -30.84
C ILE A 365 -21.11 -10.77 -32.03
N SER A 366 -21.62 -11.94 -32.43
CA SER A 366 -21.16 -12.65 -33.64
C SER A 366 -21.23 -11.80 -34.92
N SER A 367 -22.29 -11.00 -35.09
CA SER A 367 -22.38 -10.08 -36.23
C SER A 367 -21.30 -8.99 -36.16
N LEU A 368 -21.02 -8.46 -34.97
CA LEU A 368 -20.02 -7.41 -34.76
C LEU A 368 -18.61 -7.94 -35.00
N THR A 369 -18.27 -9.11 -34.48
CA THR A 369 -16.95 -9.73 -34.67
C THR A 369 -16.67 -10.00 -36.15
N LYS A 370 -17.67 -10.51 -36.90
CA LYS A 370 -17.58 -10.64 -38.36
C LYS A 370 -17.29 -9.31 -39.05
N SER A 371 -18.00 -8.24 -38.70
CA SER A 371 -17.75 -6.92 -39.28
C SER A 371 -16.34 -6.39 -38.96
N ILE A 372 -15.85 -6.60 -37.74
CA ILE A 372 -14.48 -6.21 -37.35
C ILE A 372 -13.44 -7.01 -38.14
N ARG A 373 -13.63 -8.32 -38.31
CA ARG A 373 -12.73 -9.17 -39.11
C ARG A 373 -12.72 -8.74 -40.59
N VAL A 374 -13.86 -8.30 -41.14
CA VAL A 374 -13.92 -7.73 -42.50
C VAL A 374 -13.09 -6.45 -42.56
N LEU A 375 -13.29 -5.51 -41.62
CA LEU A 375 -12.53 -4.26 -41.56
C LEU A 375 -11.02 -4.50 -41.42
N ALA A 376 -10.61 -5.47 -40.61
CA ALA A 376 -9.20 -5.84 -40.44
C ALA A 376 -8.55 -6.34 -41.73
N ASN A 377 -9.34 -6.85 -42.68
CA ASN A 377 -8.86 -7.37 -43.96
C ASN A 377 -8.99 -6.38 -45.12
N MET A 378 -9.60 -5.21 -44.90
CA MET A 378 -9.64 -4.16 -45.91
C MET A 378 -8.27 -3.51 -46.10
N GLU A 379 -8.05 -2.90 -47.26
CA GLU A 379 -6.88 -2.05 -47.48
C GLU A 379 -6.88 -0.87 -46.52
N ASP A 380 -5.73 -0.60 -45.91
CA ASP A 380 -5.58 0.42 -44.88
C ASP A 380 -5.65 1.82 -45.50
N PRO A 381 -6.66 2.63 -45.18
CA PRO A 381 -6.84 3.93 -45.81
C PRO A 381 -5.91 5.02 -45.21
N ILE A 382 -5.21 4.73 -44.11
CA ILE A 382 -4.44 5.72 -43.36
C ILE A 382 -3.09 6.01 -44.05
N GLY A 383 -2.85 7.27 -44.40
CA GLY A 383 -1.62 7.72 -45.05
C GLY A 383 -1.62 7.61 -46.58
N CYS A 384 -2.69 7.08 -47.17
CA CYS A 384 -2.87 6.98 -48.62
C CYS A 384 -3.47 8.29 -49.19
N VAL A 385 -2.80 8.90 -50.17
CA VAL A 385 -3.35 10.06 -50.88
C VAL A 385 -4.24 9.58 -52.03
N LEU A 386 -5.56 9.65 -51.82
CA LEU A 386 -6.54 9.19 -52.82
C LEU A 386 -6.61 10.09 -54.07
N LYS A 387 -6.33 11.39 -53.92
CA LYS A 387 -6.33 12.35 -55.03
C LYS A 387 -5.48 13.58 -54.68
N LYS A 388 -4.63 14.02 -55.60
CA LYS A 388 -3.95 15.34 -55.53
C LYS A 388 -4.59 16.27 -56.56
N THR A 389 -5.11 17.41 -56.11
CA THR A 389 -5.59 18.46 -57.01
C THR A 389 -4.54 19.56 -57.06
N GLN A 390 -3.95 19.79 -58.24
CA GLN A 390 -2.97 20.86 -58.46
C GLN A 390 -3.69 22.20 -58.63
N VAL A 391 -3.56 23.11 -57.66
CA VAL A 391 -4.34 24.36 -57.63
C VAL A 391 -3.72 25.48 -58.50
N ARG A 392 -2.44 25.38 -58.90
CA ARG A 392 -1.80 26.22 -59.93
C ARG A 392 -0.37 25.71 -60.22
N LYS A 393 0.08 25.71 -61.48
CA LYS A 393 1.52 25.56 -61.83
C LYS A 393 2.18 26.94 -61.75
N ARG A 394 3.38 27.02 -61.17
CA ARG A 394 4.25 28.20 -61.32
C ARG A 394 4.82 28.24 -62.73
#